data_AF-A0A1H6CSN4-F1
#
_entry.id   AF-A0A1H6CSN4-F1
#
_cell.length_a   1.000
_cell.length_b   1.000
_cell.length_c   1.000
_cell.angle_alpha   90.00
_cell.angle_beta   90.00
_cell.angle_gamma   90.00
#
_symmetry.space_group_name_H-M   'P 1'
#
loop_
_entity.id
_entity.type
_entity.pdbx_description
1 polymer ?
#
loop_
_entity_poly.entity_id
_entity_poly.type
_entity_poly.pdbx_seq_one_letter_code
_entity_poly.pdbx_strand_id
1 'polypeptide(L)'
;MTIYKKLFEIQKNIGKLTKDADNPFFKSKYADINQLIELSNPLFHNQNLMVLQPIHGNTLLTQVIDVDTGEKIESSLELPQSQDPQKIGSAITYYRRYTLKALLNLQEEDDDANRASGNKVDKPEDTRPWLTEDQFNGYLSLINKGEKWLSKLNEKFRMKKAYKETLESAEKNYKPSK
;
A
#
# COMPACT_ATOMS: atom_id res chain seq x y z
N MET A 1 26.15 17.80 -24.58
CA MET A 1 25.21 16.70 -24.89
C MET A 1 23.80 17.26 -24.76
N THR A 2 22.84 16.94 -25.63
CA THR A 2 21.47 17.46 -25.50
C THR A 2 20.73 16.75 -24.36
N ILE A 3 19.66 17.37 -23.82
CA ILE A 3 18.84 16.76 -22.77
C ILE A 3 18.30 15.36 -23.16
N TYR A 4 17.90 15.18 -24.42
CA TYR A 4 17.44 13.88 -24.92
C TYR A 4 18.54 12.80 -24.93
N LYS A 5 19.80 13.17 -25.24
CA LYS A 5 20.92 12.22 -25.18
C LYS A 5 21.24 11.84 -23.74
N LYS A 6 21.19 12.80 -22.80
CA LYS A 6 21.32 12.55 -21.36
C LYS A 6 20.24 11.59 -20.85
N LEU A 7 18.98 11.83 -21.23
CA LEU A 7 17.85 10.94 -20.90
C LEU A 7 17.98 9.54 -21.50
N PHE A 8 18.49 9.43 -22.72
CA PHE A 8 18.75 8.14 -23.35
C PHE A 8 19.81 7.32 -22.59
N GLU A 9 20.86 7.96 -22.08
CA GLU A 9 21.85 7.30 -21.21
C GLU A 9 21.26 6.85 -19.87
N ILE A 10 20.32 7.60 -19.30
CA ILE A 10 19.55 7.17 -18.13
C ILE A 10 18.75 5.90 -18.45
N GLN A 11 18.00 5.91 -19.54
CA GLN A 11 17.14 4.78 -19.93
C GLN A 11 17.94 3.49 -20.16
N LYS A 12 19.15 3.57 -20.71
CA LYS A 12 20.05 2.41 -20.84
C LYS A 12 20.46 1.79 -19.50
N ASN A 13 20.62 2.63 -18.48
CA ASN A 13 21.10 2.19 -17.17
C ASN A 13 19.95 1.86 -16.21
N ILE A 14 18.72 2.22 -16.55
CA ILE A 14 17.59 2.01 -15.65
C ILE A 14 17.26 0.54 -15.42
N GLY A 15 17.46 -0.32 -16.43
CA GLY A 15 17.31 -1.77 -16.29
C GLY A 15 18.41 -2.44 -15.46
N LYS A 16 19.46 -1.73 -15.06
CA LYS A 16 20.46 -2.22 -14.11
C LYS A 16 19.96 -2.06 -12.67
N LEU A 17 19.17 -1.03 -12.37
CA LEU A 17 18.52 -0.87 -11.07
C LEU A 17 17.65 -2.09 -10.71
N THR A 18 17.05 -2.76 -11.70
CA THR A 18 16.15 -3.90 -11.47
C THR A 18 16.85 -5.26 -11.40
N LYS A 19 18.13 -5.37 -11.77
CA LYS A 19 18.86 -6.65 -11.85
C LYS A 19 19.82 -6.93 -10.70
N ASP A 20 20.13 -5.93 -9.87
CA ASP A 20 20.82 -6.19 -8.61
C ASP A 20 19.82 -6.87 -7.66
N ALA A 21 20.08 -8.15 -7.38
CA ALA A 21 19.17 -9.15 -6.82
C ALA A 21 18.66 -8.87 -5.38
N ASP A 22 19.02 -7.72 -4.80
CA ASP A 22 18.55 -7.21 -3.51
C ASP A 22 17.80 -5.88 -3.65
N ASN A 23 17.18 -5.63 -4.81
CA ASN A 23 16.33 -4.45 -4.96
C ASN A 23 14.99 -4.66 -4.21
N PRO A 24 14.73 -3.94 -3.08
CA PRO A 24 13.49 -4.08 -2.31
C PRO A 24 12.22 -3.71 -3.10
N PHE A 25 12.36 -3.09 -4.27
CA PHE A 25 11.28 -2.71 -5.17
C PHE A 25 10.69 -3.90 -5.92
N PHE A 26 11.47 -4.98 -6.10
CA PHE A 26 10.98 -6.18 -6.79
C PHE A 26 10.15 -7.09 -5.87
N LYS A 27 10.29 -6.92 -4.54
CA LYS A 27 9.53 -7.69 -3.54
C LYS A 27 8.45 -6.88 -2.83
N SER A 28 8.51 -5.55 -2.89
CA SER A 28 7.43 -4.70 -2.41
C SER A 28 6.53 -4.33 -3.58
N LYS A 29 5.24 -4.68 -3.51
CA LYS A 29 4.21 -4.29 -4.49
C LYS A 29 4.16 -2.78 -4.75
N TYR A 30 4.77 -1.99 -3.87
CA TYR A 30 4.85 -0.54 -3.96
C TYR A 30 6.19 -0.08 -3.43
N ALA A 31 7.11 0.27 -4.33
CA ALA A 31 8.18 1.17 -3.95
C ALA A 31 7.56 2.45 -3.37
N ASP A 32 7.96 2.82 -2.16
CA ASP A 32 7.61 4.13 -1.63
C ASP A 32 8.34 5.22 -2.47
N ILE A 33 7.81 6.45 -2.44
CA ILE A 33 8.38 7.55 -3.22
C ILE A 33 9.83 7.88 -2.82
N ASN A 34 10.20 7.67 -1.56
CA ASN A 34 11.53 8.01 -1.06
C ASN A 34 12.56 7.06 -1.66
N GLN A 35 12.28 5.76 -1.65
CA GLN A 35 13.11 4.76 -2.29
C GLN A 35 13.26 5.11 -3.79
N LEU A 36 12.16 5.38 -4.50
CA LEU A 36 12.21 5.71 -5.93
C LEU A 36 13.12 6.92 -6.22
N ILE A 37 13.07 7.94 -5.36
CA ILE A 37 13.96 9.10 -5.43
C ILE A 37 15.41 8.68 -5.16
N GLU A 38 15.68 7.90 -4.12
CA GLU A 38 17.03 7.41 -3.77
C GLU A 38 17.70 6.64 -4.91
N LEU A 39 16.94 5.79 -5.62
CA LEU A 39 17.47 5.03 -6.76
C LEU A 39 17.62 5.88 -8.03
N SER A 40 16.68 6.79 -8.29
CA SER A 40 16.64 7.53 -9.56
C SER A 40 17.54 8.76 -9.57
N ASN A 41 17.68 9.46 -8.43
CA ASN A 41 18.51 10.67 -8.33
C ASN A 41 19.95 10.46 -8.82
N PRO A 42 20.67 9.38 -8.44
CA PRO A 42 22.00 9.12 -8.96
C PRO A 42 22.05 9.02 -10.50
N LEU A 43 21.03 8.44 -11.14
CA LEU A 43 20.98 8.35 -12.61
C LEU A 43 20.89 9.74 -13.26
N PHE A 44 20.06 10.62 -12.70
CA PHE A 44 19.93 12.01 -13.18
C PHE A 44 21.19 12.82 -12.92
N HIS A 45 21.73 12.77 -11.70
CA HIS A 45 22.91 13.53 -11.30
C HIS A 45 24.15 13.14 -12.12
N ASN A 46 24.32 11.85 -12.44
CA ASN A 46 25.42 11.37 -13.30
C ASN A 46 25.37 11.95 -14.73
N GLN A 47 24.23 12.52 -15.15
CA GLN A 47 24.05 13.18 -16.43
C GLN A 47 23.91 14.70 -16.30
N ASN A 48 24.20 15.29 -15.13
CA ASN A 48 23.91 16.70 -14.80
C ASN A 48 22.44 17.08 -15.06
N LEU A 49 21.52 16.17 -14.72
CA LEU A 49 20.09 16.42 -14.75
C LEU A 49 19.54 16.52 -13.32
N MET A 50 18.54 17.37 -13.14
CA MET A 50 17.78 17.54 -11.91
C MET A 50 16.31 17.23 -12.17
N VAL A 51 15.65 16.56 -11.23
CA VAL A 51 14.20 16.34 -11.28
C VAL A 51 13.52 17.18 -10.22
N LEU A 52 12.53 17.98 -10.63
CA LEU A 52 11.68 18.76 -9.73
C LEU A 52 10.22 18.36 -9.91
N GLN A 53 9.46 18.40 -8.81
CA GLN A 53 8.02 18.16 -8.84
C GLN A 53 7.21 19.27 -8.15
N PRO A 54 7.29 20.53 -8.62
CA PRO A 54 6.59 21.63 -7.98
C PRO A 54 5.08 21.55 -8.25
N ILE A 55 4.31 22.16 -7.36
CA ILE A 55 2.87 22.36 -7.56
C ILE A 55 2.65 23.82 -7.96
N HIS A 56 1.98 24.03 -9.10
CA HIS A 56 1.58 25.35 -9.58
C HIS A 56 0.05 25.41 -9.69
N GLY A 57 -0.58 26.21 -8.85
CA GLY A 57 -2.04 26.21 -8.72
C GLY A 57 -2.55 24.84 -8.28
N ASN A 58 -3.40 24.21 -9.09
CA ASN A 58 -3.92 22.87 -8.86
C ASN A 58 -3.17 21.76 -9.62
N THR A 59 -1.99 22.06 -10.18
CA THR A 59 -1.28 21.14 -11.07
C THR A 59 0.05 20.74 -10.48
N LEU A 60 0.27 19.43 -10.35
CA LEU A 60 1.58 18.86 -10.10
C LEU A 60 2.37 18.85 -11.41
N LEU A 61 3.48 19.56 -11.45
CA LEU A 61 4.45 19.51 -12.54
C LEU A 61 5.52 18.49 -12.19
N THR A 62 6.03 17.75 -13.19
CA THR A 62 7.25 16.96 -13.07
C THR A 62 8.20 17.41 -14.17
N GLN A 63 9.38 17.87 -13.78
CA GLN A 63 10.32 18.55 -14.67
C GLN A 63 11.65 17.82 -14.60
N VAL A 64 12.23 17.46 -15.75
CA VAL A 64 13.66 17.16 -15.86
C VAL A 64 14.34 18.39 -16.40
N ILE A 65 15.34 18.88 -15.69
CA ILE A 65 16.06 20.10 -16.03
C ILE A 65 17.53 19.74 -16.24
N ASP A 66 18.07 20.15 -17.37
CA ASP A 66 19.50 20.12 -17.63
C ASP A 66 20.17 21.27 -16.88
N VAL A 67 21.02 20.94 -15.91
CA VAL A 67 21.68 21.94 -15.06
C VAL A 67 22.66 22.79 -15.86
N ASP A 68 23.25 22.24 -16.93
CA ASP A 68 24.27 22.93 -17.72
C ASP A 68 23.64 23.98 -18.66
N THR A 69 22.44 23.72 -19.18
CA THR A 69 21.81 24.54 -20.24
C THR A 69 20.51 25.24 -19.80
N GLY A 70 19.87 24.77 -18.73
CA GLY A 70 18.54 25.20 -18.32
C GLY A 70 17.40 24.65 -19.19
N GLU A 71 17.71 23.85 -20.21
CA GLU A 71 16.68 23.14 -20.99
C GLU A 71 15.90 22.20 -20.09
N LYS A 72 14.59 22.08 -20.32
CA LYS A 72 13.73 21.23 -19.50
C LYS A 72 12.69 20.48 -20.31
N ILE A 73 12.33 19.30 -19.81
CA ILE A 73 11.18 18.52 -20.27
C ILE A 73 10.19 18.45 -19.11
N GLU A 74 8.92 18.71 -19.39
CA GLU A 74 7.89 18.83 -18.37
C GLU A 74 6.71 17.91 -18.69
N SER A 75 6.15 17.32 -17.64
CA SER A 75 4.83 16.71 -17.65
C SER A 75 4.01 17.28 -16.50
N SER A 76 2.69 17.15 -16.57
CA SER A 76 1.79 17.76 -15.61
C SER A 76 0.58 16.89 -15.35
N LEU A 77 0.10 16.89 -14.11
CA LEU A 77 -1.10 16.20 -13.70
C LEU A 77 -1.93 17.09 -12.76
N GLU A 78 -3.22 17.22 -13.02
CA GLU A 78 -4.12 17.97 -12.13
C GLU A 78 -4.35 17.20 -10.83
N LEU A 79 -4.26 17.91 -9.70
CA LEU A 79 -4.57 17.37 -8.39
C LEU A 79 -6.09 17.26 -8.20
N PRO A 80 -6.56 16.26 -7.43
CA PRO A 80 -7.98 16.15 -7.13
C PRO A 80 -8.44 17.32 -6.25
N GLN A 81 -9.65 17.82 -6.54
CA GLN A 81 -10.30 18.84 -5.72
C GLN A 81 -10.79 18.22 -4.41
N SER A 82 -10.32 18.76 -3.28
CA SER A 82 -10.72 18.31 -1.95
C SER A 82 -10.55 19.45 -0.95
N GLN A 83 -11.49 19.61 -0.02
CA GLN A 83 -11.36 20.53 1.11
C GLN A 83 -10.55 19.92 2.28
N ASP A 84 -10.28 18.62 2.23
CA ASP A 84 -9.52 17.87 3.22
C ASP A 84 -8.01 17.93 2.86
N PRO A 85 -7.17 18.65 3.64
CA PRO A 85 -5.75 18.78 3.36
C PRO A 85 -4.99 17.45 3.41
N GLN A 86 -5.44 16.49 4.23
CA GLN A 86 -4.81 15.18 4.34
C GLN A 86 -5.00 14.37 3.05
N LYS A 87 -6.20 14.43 2.47
CA LYS A 87 -6.47 13.81 1.16
C LYS A 87 -5.64 14.44 0.05
N ILE A 88 -5.48 15.76 0.05
CA ILE A 88 -4.61 16.46 -0.90
C ILE A 88 -3.16 15.98 -0.74
N GLY A 89 -2.62 15.97 0.48
CA GLY A 89 -1.26 15.50 0.74
C GLY A 89 -1.03 14.06 0.30
N SER A 90 -2.01 13.18 0.53
CA SER A 90 -1.97 11.79 0.08
C SER A 90 -1.97 11.68 -1.45
N ALA A 91 -2.80 12.47 -2.13
CA ALA A 91 -2.84 12.52 -3.59
C ALA A 91 -1.54 13.03 -4.20
N ILE A 92 -0.94 14.07 -3.61
CA ILE A 92 0.37 14.62 -4.05
C ILE A 92 1.44 13.53 -3.98
N THR A 93 1.58 12.85 -2.83
CA THR A 93 2.56 11.77 -2.65
C THR A 93 2.35 10.65 -3.67
N TYR A 94 1.09 10.27 -3.91
CA TYR A 94 0.74 9.25 -4.88
C TYR A 94 1.12 9.69 -6.30
N TYR A 95 0.69 10.86 -6.75
CA TYR A 95 0.94 11.36 -8.11
C TYR A 95 2.41 11.62 -8.39
N ARG A 96 3.18 12.12 -7.42
CA ARG A 96 4.64 12.27 -7.54
C ARG A 96 5.32 10.95 -7.88
N ARG A 97 4.88 9.85 -7.26
CA ARG A 97 5.38 8.51 -7.55
C ARG A 97 5.04 8.07 -8.98
N TYR A 98 3.79 8.19 -9.41
CA TYR A 98 3.39 7.73 -10.74
C TYR A 98 4.04 8.55 -11.85
N THR A 99 4.09 9.86 -11.70
CA THR A 99 4.72 10.75 -12.70
C THR A 99 6.22 10.49 -12.80
N LEU A 100 6.92 10.24 -11.70
CA LEU A 100 8.34 9.87 -11.72
C LEU A 100 8.57 8.49 -12.35
N LYS A 101 7.74 7.50 -12.02
CA LYS A 101 7.80 6.16 -12.65
C LYS A 101 7.57 6.22 -14.16
N ALA A 102 6.56 6.99 -14.58
CA ALA A 102 6.22 7.17 -15.99
C ALA A 102 7.35 7.85 -16.77
N LEU A 103 7.93 8.90 -16.20
CA LEU A 103 9.08 9.62 -16.77
C LEU A 103 10.31 8.72 -16.95
N LEU A 104 10.54 7.84 -15.98
CA LEU A 104 11.61 6.85 -16.01
C LEU A 104 11.30 5.63 -16.89
N ASN A 105 10.08 5.52 -17.42
CA ASN A 105 9.61 4.36 -18.18
C ASN A 105 9.85 3.03 -17.44
N LEU A 106 9.56 3.02 -16.14
CA LEU A 106 9.60 1.81 -15.31
C LEU A 106 8.36 0.96 -15.58
N GLN A 107 8.55 -0.36 -15.70
CA GLN A 107 7.45 -1.31 -15.81
C GLN A 107 6.73 -1.42 -14.47
N GLU A 108 5.40 -1.42 -14.51
CA GLU A 108 4.54 -1.80 -13.38
C GLU A 108 3.83 -3.10 -13.73
N GLU A 109 3.58 -3.96 -12.73
CA GLU A 109 2.57 -5.00 -12.88
C GLU A 109 1.20 -4.31 -13.00
N ASP A 110 0.47 -4.60 -14.07
CA ASP A 110 -0.86 -4.06 -14.36
C ASP A 110 -1.90 -4.64 -13.38
N ASP A 111 -1.83 -4.21 -12.12
CA ASP A 111 -2.77 -4.58 -11.05
C ASP A 111 -3.92 -3.53 -11.06
N ASP A 112 -4.75 -3.65 -12.11
CA ASP A 112 -5.87 -2.79 -12.47
C ASP A 112 -6.73 -2.36 -11.25
N ALA A 113 -6.79 -1.03 -11.08
CA ALA A 113 -7.85 -0.19 -10.52
C ALA A 113 -8.55 -0.47 -9.17
N ASN A 114 -8.31 -1.55 -8.42
CA ASN A 114 -9.22 -1.88 -7.29
C ASN A 114 -8.86 -1.34 -5.89
N ARG A 115 -7.69 -0.71 -5.67
CA ARG A 115 -7.27 -0.30 -4.31
C ARG A 115 -6.97 1.19 -4.10
N ALA A 116 -6.82 1.99 -5.16
CA ALA A 116 -6.58 3.43 -5.04
C ALA A 116 -7.88 4.23 -4.83
N SER A 117 -9.01 3.71 -5.31
CA SER A 117 -10.29 4.05 -4.73
C SER A 117 -10.29 3.51 -3.31
N GLY A 118 -10.38 4.38 -2.31
CA GLY A 118 -10.69 4.04 -0.92
C GLY A 118 -12.08 3.41 -0.76
N ASN A 119 -12.48 2.56 -1.69
CA ASN A 119 -13.46 1.52 -1.48
C ASN A 119 -12.86 0.66 -0.38
N LYS A 120 -13.18 1.03 0.87
CA LYS A 120 -13.70 0.03 1.78
C LYS A 120 -14.65 -0.79 0.91
N VAL A 121 -14.19 -1.95 0.44
CA VAL A 121 -15.14 -3.02 0.20
C VAL A 121 -15.84 -3.09 1.54
N ASP A 122 -17.07 -2.60 1.59
CA ASP A 122 -17.96 -2.80 2.70
C ASP A 122 -18.07 -4.32 2.80
N LYS A 123 -17.12 -4.93 3.52
CA LYS A 123 -17.34 -6.23 4.10
C LYS A 123 -18.64 -6.02 4.85
N PRO A 124 -19.72 -6.76 4.52
CA PRO A 124 -21.00 -6.58 5.18
C PRO A 124 -20.71 -6.50 6.67
N GLU A 125 -21.06 -5.36 7.26
CA GLU A 125 -20.72 -5.07 8.64
C GLU A 125 -21.37 -6.19 9.46
N ASP A 126 -20.56 -7.07 10.04
CA ASP A 126 -21.07 -8.27 10.71
C ASP A 126 -22.00 -7.84 11.87
N THR A 127 -23.31 -7.82 11.71
CA THR A 127 -24.20 -7.18 12.70
C THR A 127 -24.35 -7.95 14.02
N ARG A 128 -23.59 -9.04 14.20
CA ARG A 128 -23.70 -9.89 15.39
C ARG A 128 -23.17 -9.19 16.63
N PRO A 129 -23.84 -9.35 17.78
CA PRO A 129 -23.37 -8.79 19.04
C PRO A 129 -22.03 -9.41 19.45
N TRP A 130 -21.22 -8.64 20.17
CA TRP A 130 -20.02 -9.15 20.81
C TRP A 130 -20.40 -10.08 21.97
N LEU A 131 -19.71 -11.22 22.05
CA LEU A 131 -19.80 -12.12 23.20
C LEU A 131 -19.22 -11.41 24.42
N THR A 132 -20.08 -11.14 25.39
CA THR A 132 -19.68 -10.55 26.66
C THR A 132 -18.88 -11.56 27.50
N GLU A 133 -18.14 -11.07 28.48
CA GLU A 133 -17.34 -11.91 29.37
C GLU A 133 -18.21 -12.87 30.21
N ASP A 134 -19.36 -12.41 30.70
CA ASP A 134 -20.31 -13.24 31.44
C ASP A 134 -20.87 -14.37 30.58
N GLN A 135 -21.23 -14.07 29.32
CA GLN A 135 -21.69 -15.08 28.37
C GLN A 135 -20.58 -16.08 28.05
N PHE A 136 -19.35 -15.60 27.83
CA PHE A 136 -18.19 -16.47 27.59
C PHE A 136 -17.99 -17.45 28.75
N ASN A 137 -17.99 -16.98 29.99
CA ASN A 137 -17.83 -17.84 31.18
C ASN A 137 -18.97 -18.86 31.31
N GLY A 138 -20.21 -18.45 31.03
CA GLY A 138 -21.37 -19.35 31.01
C GLY A 138 -21.23 -20.46 29.98
N TYR A 139 -20.88 -20.12 28.74
CA TYR A 139 -20.71 -21.12 27.67
C TYR A 139 -19.48 -22.02 27.88
N LEU A 140 -18.40 -21.50 28.43
CA LEU A 140 -17.23 -22.29 28.80
C LEU A 140 -17.59 -23.36 29.84
N SER A 141 -18.44 -23.04 30.82
CA SER A 141 -18.94 -24.02 31.80
C SER A 141 -19.75 -25.14 31.15
N LEU A 142 -20.62 -24.82 30.18
CA LEU A 142 -21.43 -25.80 29.45
C LEU A 142 -20.56 -26.71 28.56
N ILE A 143 -19.59 -26.12 27.86
CA ILE A 143 -18.65 -26.88 27.01
C ILE A 143 -17.79 -27.83 27.87
N ASN A 144 -17.33 -27.38 29.04
CA ASN A 144 -16.61 -28.25 29.98
C ASN A 144 -17.47 -29.38 30.56
N LYS A 145 -18.81 -29.25 30.53
CA LYS A 145 -19.75 -30.33 30.88
C LYS A 145 -20.06 -31.27 29.71
N GLY A 146 -19.56 -30.98 28.51
CA GLY A 146 -19.70 -31.81 27.32
C GLY A 146 -20.70 -31.30 26.29
N GLU A 147 -21.27 -30.12 26.49
CA GLU A 147 -22.22 -29.54 25.53
C GLU A 147 -21.51 -28.91 24.33
N LYS A 148 -22.00 -29.20 23.12
CA LYS A 148 -21.41 -28.68 21.87
C LYS A 148 -22.03 -27.34 21.47
N TRP A 149 -21.47 -26.25 21.99
CA TRP A 149 -21.97 -24.88 21.72
C TRP A 149 -21.12 -24.08 20.74
N LEU A 150 -19.89 -24.48 20.45
CA LEU A 150 -18.93 -23.66 19.70
C LEU A 150 -19.44 -23.21 18.32
N SER A 151 -20.03 -24.13 17.54
CA SER A 151 -20.59 -23.82 16.22
C SER A 151 -21.70 -22.77 16.30
N LYS A 152 -22.63 -22.92 17.26
CA LYS A 152 -23.75 -21.99 17.46
C LYS A 152 -23.27 -20.62 17.94
N LEU A 153 -22.21 -20.56 18.73
CA LEU A 153 -21.60 -19.30 19.18
C LEU A 153 -20.91 -18.56 18.03
N ASN A 154 -20.19 -19.30 17.18
CA ASN A 154 -19.55 -18.74 15.99
C ASN A 154 -20.55 -18.22 14.96
N GLU A 155 -21.79 -18.71 14.95
CA GLU A 155 -22.88 -18.17 14.12
C GLU A 155 -23.55 -16.96 14.76
N LYS A 156 -23.74 -16.97 16.09
CA LYS A 156 -24.54 -15.96 16.81
C LYS A 156 -23.77 -14.73 17.29
N PHE A 157 -22.47 -14.85 17.56
CA PHE A 157 -21.67 -13.79 18.19
C PHE A 157 -20.38 -13.49 17.44
N ARG A 158 -19.96 -12.23 17.52
CA ARG A 158 -18.55 -11.85 17.37
C ARG A 158 -17.82 -12.16 18.67
N MET A 159 -16.58 -12.65 18.62
CA MET A 159 -15.83 -12.95 19.84
C MET A 159 -14.36 -12.57 19.71
N LYS A 160 -13.73 -12.24 20.85
CA LYS A 160 -12.29 -12.01 20.94
C LYS A 160 -11.55 -13.29 20.55
N LYS A 161 -10.40 -13.16 19.88
CA LYS A 161 -9.56 -14.30 19.47
C LYS A 161 -9.26 -15.25 20.65
N ALA A 162 -8.91 -14.69 21.80
CA ALA A 162 -8.64 -15.45 23.02
C ALA A 162 -9.85 -16.29 23.50
N TYR A 163 -11.07 -15.77 23.37
CA TYR A 163 -12.28 -16.51 23.75
C TYR A 163 -12.50 -17.69 22.80
N LYS A 164 -12.33 -17.47 21.49
CA LYS A 164 -12.48 -18.53 20.49
C LYS A 164 -11.51 -19.68 20.73
N GLU A 165 -10.23 -19.37 20.91
CA GLU A 165 -9.18 -20.38 21.16
C GLU A 165 -9.43 -21.18 22.45
N THR A 166 -9.95 -20.51 23.49
CA THR A 166 -10.27 -21.15 24.77
C THR A 166 -11.45 -22.12 24.63
N LEU A 167 -12.53 -21.71 23.97
CA LEU A 167 -13.71 -22.56 23.75
C LEU A 167 -13.39 -23.76 22.83
N GLU A 168 -12.60 -23.54 21.77
CA GLU A 168 -12.09 -24.61 20.89
C GLU A 168 -11.28 -25.66 21.65
N SER A 169 -10.39 -25.19 22.53
CA SER A 169 -9.58 -26.07 23.38
C SER A 169 -10.45 -26.86 24.36
N ALA A 170 -11.43 -26.21 24.99
CA ALA A 170 -12.34 -26.85 25.94
C ALA A 170 -13.19 -27.96 25.28
N GLU A 171 -13.77 -27.68 24.10
CA GLU A 171 -14.61 -28.66 23.39
C GLU A 171 -13.79 -29.85 22.88
N LYS A 172 -12.54 -29.61 22.44
CA LYS A 172 -11.61 -30.67 21.99
C LYS A 172 -11.10 -31.55 23.13
N ASN A 173 -10.92 -30.97 24.32
CA ASN A 173 -10.34 -31.66 25.47
C ASN A 173 -11.39 -32.34 26.37
N TYR A 174 -12.68 -32.18 26.07
CA TYR A 174 -13.74 -32.85 26.82
C TYR A 174 -13.62 -34.38 26.69
N LYS A 175 -13.56 -35.05 27.84
CA LYS A 175 -13.62 -36.52 27.95
C LYS A 175 -14.88 -36.87 28.76
N PRO A 176 -15.84 -37.62 28.20
CA PRO A 176 -17.02 -38.02 28.94
C PRO A 176 -16.59 -38.85 30.15
N SER A 177 -17.11 -38.48 31.33
CA SER A 177 -16.96 -39.31 32.53
C SER A 177 -17.72 -40.63 32.30
N LYS A 178 -17.08 -41.76 32.61
CA LYS A 178 -17.69 -43.09 32.55
C LYS A 178 -18.76 -43.27 33.62
#